data_AF-A0A7C7PSD8-F1
#
_entry.id   AF-A0A7C7PSD8-F1
#
_cell.length_a   1.000
_cell.length_b   1.000
_cell.length_c   1.000
_cell.angle_alpha   90.00
_cell.angle_beta   90.00
_cell.angle_gamma   90.00
#
_symmetry.space_group_name_H-M   'P 1'
#
loop_
_entity.id
_entity.type
_entity.pdbx_description
1 polymer ?
#
loop_
_entity_poly.entity_id
_entity_poly.type
_entity_poly.pdbx_seq_one_letter_code
_entity_poly.pdbx_strand_id
1 'polypeptide(L)' 'MAERPTESPGPAAPEIRGHRIPKRRFTGWALYYLLLYVGLPIVVLGLLVDAVLYFVFTGLLGRCYALFCLFL' A
#
# COMPACT_ATOMS: atom_id res chain seq x y z
N MET A 1 -26.75 41.87 9.13
CA MET A 1 -27.61 40.70 9.39
C MET A 1 -27.10 39.58 8.51
N ALA A 2 -26.65 38.49 9.14
CA ALA A 2 -25.69 37.53 8.59
C ALA A 2 -26.28 36.57 7.54
N GLU A 3 -25.52 36.32 6.46
CA GLU A 3 -25.69 35.20 5.55
C GLU A 3 -25.66 33.87 6.32
N ARG A 4 -26.70 33.03 6.17
CA ARG A 4 -26.64 31.64 6.61
C ARG A 4 -25.80 30.83 5.61
N PRO A 5 -24.80 30.05 6.06
CA PRO A 5 -24.10 29.15 5.17
C PRO A 5 -25.07 28.03 4.76
N THR A 6 -25.27 27.87 3.45
CA THR A 6 -25.99 26.73 2.88
C THR A 6 -25.13 25.49 3.06
N GLU A 7 -25.46 24.67 4.05
CA GLU A 7 -24.90 23.33 4.20
C GLU A 7 -25.37 22.50 2.99
N SER A 8 -24.47 22.34 2.02
CA SER A 8 -24.69 21.49 0.86
C SER A 8 -24.85 20.04 1.36
N PRO A 9 -26.00 19.38 1.12
CA PRO A 9 -26.18 18.00 1.55
C PRO A 9 -25.24 17.14 0.71
N GLY A 10 -24.11 16.73 1.30
CA GLY A 10 -23.24 15.72 0.71
C GLY A 10 -24.07 14.48 0.34
N PRO A 11 -23.70 13.75 -0.72
CA PRO A 11 -24.57 12.75 -1.33
C PRO A 11 -25.06 11.75 -0.29
N ALA A 12 -26.38 11.74 -0.08
CA ALA A 12 -27.06 10.75 0.73
C ALA A 12 -26.64 9.36 0.25
N ALA A 13 -26.23 8.49 1.17
CA ALA A 13 -25.82 7.13 0.81
C ALA A 13 -26.99 6.46 0.05
N PRO A 14 -26.75 5.91 -1.15
CA PRO A 14 -27.82 5.35 -1.98
C PRO A 14 -28.51 4.22 -1.22
N GLU A 15 -29.82 4.38 -1.02
CA GLU A 15 -30.67 3.39 -0.37
C GLU A 15 -31.18 2.43 -1.44
N ILE A 16 -30.81 1.15 -1.33
CA ILE A 16 -31.23 0.11 -2.28
C ILE A 16 -32.23 -0.78 -1.55
N ARG A 17 -33.49 -0.78 -2.00
CA ARG A 17 -34.59 -1.60 -1.43
C ARG A 17 -34.75 -1.46 0.10
N GLY A 18 -34.61 -0.25 0.64
CA GLY A 18 -34.75 -0.01 2.08
C GLY A 18 -33.54 -0.47 2.92
N HIS A 19 -32.45 -0.92 2.28
CA HIS A 19 -31.22 -1.29 2.96
C HIS A 19 -30.16 -0.21 2.74
N ARG A 20 -29.70 0.40 3.82
CA ARG A 20 -28.61 1.38 3.81
C ARG A 20 -27.28 0.65 3.92
N ILE A 21 -26.58 0.52 2.80
CA ILE A 21 -25.24 -0.07 2.80
C ILE A 21 -24.29 0.90 3.54
N PRO A 22 -23.62 0.46 4.62
CA PRO A 22 -22.69 1.31 5.33
C PRO A 22 -21.52 1.66 4.41
N LYS A 23 -21.11 2.94 4.41
CA LYS A 23 -19.93 3.39 3.64
C LYS A 23 -18.72 2.55 4.03
N ARG A 24 -17.96 2.09 3.02
CA ARG A 24 -16.72 1.34 3.20
C ARG A 24 -15.73 2.19 4.01
N ARG A 25 -15.44 1.77 5.25
CA ARG A 25 -14.48 2.45 6.13
C ARG A 25 -13.12 1.80 5.98
N PHE A 26 -12.06 2.62 5.87
CA PHE A 26 -10.71 2.14 6.07
C PHE A 26 -10.56 1.75 7.54
N THR A 27 -10.43 0.45 7.80
CA THR A 27 -10.13 -0.09 9.12
C THR A 27 -8.64 -0.43 9.19
N GLY A 28 -8.06 -0.50 10.39
CA GLY A 28 -6.67 -0.98 10.55
C GLY A 28 -6.47 -2.37 9.94
N TRP A 29 -7.50 -3.22 9.98
CA TRP A 29 -7.51 -4.52 9.30
C TRP A 29 -7.37 -4.42 7.78
N ALA A 30 -7.98 -3.41 7.16
CA ALA A 30 -7.80 -3.18 5.73
C ALA A 30 -6.34 -2.84 5.38
N LEU A 31 -5.66 -2.05 6.22
CA LEU A 31 -4.23 -1.76 6.05
C LEU A 31 -3.38 -3.02 6.25
N TYR A 32 -3.69 -3.82 7.28
CA TYR A 32 -3.00 -5.09 7.52
C TYR A 32 -3.10 -6.03 6.31
N TYR A 33 -4.29 -6.22 5.76
CA TYR A 33 -4.48 -7.06 4.57
C TYR A 33 -3.80 -6.49 3.32
N LEU A 34 -3.80 -5.16 3.15
CA LEU A 34 -3.08 -4.51 2.06
C LEU A 34 -1.57 -4.80 2.16
N LEU A 35 -0.99 -4.61 3.35
CA LEU A 35 0.43 -4.89 3.58
C LEU A 35 0.75 -6.37 3.39
N LEU A 36 -0.10 -7.27 3.88
CA LEU A 36 0.15 -8.70 3.82
C LEU A 36 0.04 -9.26 2.39
N TYR A 37 -0.96 -8.83 1.63
CA TYR A 37 -1.24 -9.41 0.32
C TYR A 37 -0.70 -8.61 -0.87
N VAL A 38 -0.39 -7.33 -0.68
CA VAL A 38 0.18 -6.48 -1.74
C VAL A 38 1.60 -6.05 -1.37
N GLY A 39 1.81 -5.54 -0.15
CA GLY A 39 3.13 -5.13 0.30
C GLY A 39 4.13 -6.29 0.33
N LEU A 40 3.77 -7.39 1.00
CA LEU A 40 4.64 -8.55 1.18
C LEU A 40 5.13 -9.15 -0.14
N PRO A 41 4.28 -9.48 -1.15
CA PRO A 41 4.80 -10.05 -2.39
C PRO A 41 5.69 -9.08 -3.16
N ILE A 42 5.40 -7.77 -3.14
CA ILE A 42 6.26 -6.77 -3.79
C ILE A 42 7.64 -6.75 -3.11
N VAL A 43 7.68 -6.75 -1.78
CA VAL A 43 8.93 -6.77 -1.01
C VAL A 43 9.71 -8.06 -1.26
N VAL A 44 9.04 -9.22 -1.26
CA VAL A 44 9.67 -10.52 -1.54
C VAL A 44 10.26 -10.55 -2.94
N LEU A 45 9.53 -10.07 -3.95
CA LEU A 45 10.04 -9.99 -5.32
C LEU A 45 11.23 -9.04 -5.43
N GLY A 46 11.17 -7.87 -4.78
CA GLY A 46 12.30 -6.95 -4.71
C GLY A 46 13.55 -7.59 -4.10
N LEU A 47 13.38 -8.29 -2.97
CA LEU A 47 14.46 -9.03 -2.30
C LEU A 47 15.04 -10.15 -3.15
N LEU A 48 14.20 -10.87 -3.91
CA LEU A 48 14.66 -11.90 -4.85
C LEU A 48 15.49 -11.29 -5.97
N VAL A 49 15.04 -10.17 -6.54
CA VAL A 49 15.78 -9.44 -7.57
C VAL A 49 17.12 -8.94 -7.01
N ASP A 50 17.11 -8.35 -5.81
CA ASP A 50 18.34 -7.91 -5.13
C ASP A 50 19.31 -9.07 -4.88
N ALA A 51 18.81 -10.24 -4.46
CA ALA A 51 19.64 -11.42 -4.26
C ALA A 51 20.25 -11.91 -5.59
N VAL A 52 19.45 -11.98 -6.66
CA VAL A 52 19.94 -12.35 -8.00
C VAL A 52 21.03 -11.37 -8.47
N LEU A 53 20.78 -10.07 -8.34
CA LEU A 53 21.76 -9.05 -8.70
C LEU A 53 23.02 -9.18 -7.85
N TYR A 54 22.91 -9.40 -6.54
CA TYR A 54 24.06 -9.64 -5.69
C TYR A 54 24.93 -10.80 -6.20
N PHE A 55 24.35 -11.96 -6.53
CA PHE A 55 25.10 -13.10 -7.09
C PHE A 55 25.76 -12.77 -8.43
N VAL A 56 25.04 -12.06 -9.31
CA VAL A 56 25.55 -11.64 -10.63
C VAL A 56 26.73 -10.67 -10.46
N PHE A 57 26.59 -9.65 -9.62
CA PHE A 57 27.59 -8.60 -9.43
C PHE A 57 28.80 -9.05 -8.62
N THR A 58 28.62 -9.90 -7.61
CA THR A 58 29.75 -10.50 -6.86
C THR A 58 30.56 -11.44 -7.74
N GLY A 59 29.93 -12.22 -8.62
CA GLY A 59 30.61 -13.11 -9.55
C GLY A 59 31.31 -12.43 -10.72
N LEU A 60 30.74 -11.32 -11.24
CA LEU A 60 31.25 -10.67 -12.46
C LEU A 60 32.13 -9.45 -12.20
N LEU A 61 31.86 -8.67 -11.15
CA LEU A 61 32.51 -7.38 -10.93
C LEU A 61 33.31 -7.31 -9.63
N GLY A 62 33.24 -8.34 -8.77
CA GLY A 62 33.97 -8.37 -7.49
C GLY A 62 33.61 -7.21 -6.56
N ARG A 63 32.48 -6.54 -6.78
CA ARG A 63 31.99 -5.42 -5.98
C ARG A 63 30.72 -5.82 -5.26
N CYS A 64 30.60 -5.41 -4.00
CA CYS A 64 29.38 -5.54 -3.23
C CYS A 64 28.30 -4.64 -3.83
N TYR A 65 27.08 -5.18 -4.02
CA TYR A 65 25.95 -4.47 -4.63
C TYR A 65 24.72 -4.54 -3.73
N ALA A 66 23.96 -3.43 -3.67
CA ALA A 66 22.69 -3.26 -2.96
C ALA A 66 22.74 -3.49 -1.42
N LEU A 67 21.64 -3.98 -0.83
CA LEU A 67 21.42 -4.09 0.62
C LEU A 67 22.51 -4.90 1.35
N PHE A 68 23.13 -5.87 0.68
CA PHE A 68 24.20 -6.69 1.24
C PHE A 68 25.54 -5.94 1.36
N CYS A 69 25.65 -4.72 0.81
CA CYS A 69 26.78 -3.82 1.02
C CYS A 69 26.51 -2.77 2.11
N LEU A 70 25.27 -2.65 2.62
CA LEU A 70 24.88 -1.55 3.52
C LEU A 70 25.38 -1.75 4.96
N PHE A 71 25.85 -2.95 5.30
CA PHE A 71 26.32 -3.35 6.64
C PHE A 71 27.76 -3.91 6.65
N LEU A 72 28.51 -3.77 5.55
CA LEU A 72 29.87 -4.31 5.42
C LEU A 72 30.94 -3.21 5.52
#